data_AF-A0A1J8R1J0-F1
#
_entry.id   AF-A0A1J8R1J0-F1
#
_cell.length_a   1.000
_cell.length_b   1.000
_cell.length_c   1.000
_cell.angle_alpha   90.00
_cell.angle_beta   90.00
_cell.angle_gamma   90.00
#
_symmetry.space_group_name_H-M   'P 1'
#
loop_
_entity.id
_entity.type
_entity.pdbx_description
1 polymer ?
#
loop_
_entity_poly.entity_id
_entity_poly.type
_entity_poly.pdbx_seq_one_letter_code
_entity_poly.pdbx_strand_id
1 'polypeptide(L)'
;MAPRFIRNLVPQREQRAPLSAVVVAIKNLTWVQWAQFGSGWLAWTCDAIDFFAVSLTVSLLSTQFNQKTTAITTAITLTLLFRSVGAVIFGILSDRFGRKWPLVANLLLCCIFELGTAFVKTFPQFLAVRALFGIAMGGIWGLSSSSALENLPVELRGLASGVLQQGYSVGYLLAAVINLTLVAEHGWRVIFWTAAGITFFAAVIRAIVPESAFFLRAKEQEKARGTTTGHKTKIFLRETKEMLKHHWLLCIYAVLLMTGFNFLSHGSQDLYPTYLETTKGFSAHDATIATIIGNCGAIAICVIFLAVFIPLWVLPNSFAALSAGAFFVQFGVQGAWGVIPIQLAEMSPPAFRATFPGVAYQIGNMVSSASAQIEATGAANLKTTIVQNGVTTVVADYATVQAIFIGCVAAFVIIITIVGPENHGSHFEKHKAAFEEGGGRDDAIVDDASQTSYREVDEKTSA
;
A
#
# COMPACT_ATOMS: atom_id res chain seq x y z
N MET A 1 -28.41 17.54 -23.45
CA MET A 1 -27.87 16.67 -22.38
C MET A 1 -26.35 16.63 -22.54
N ALA A 2 -25.60 17.03 -21.53
CA ALA A 2 -24.14 16.89 -21.58
C ALA A 2 -23.74 15.40 -21.56
N PRO A 3 -22.71 14.97 -22.30
CA PRO A 3 -22.22 13.59 -22.28
C PRO A 3 -21.84 13.15 -20.86
N ARG A 4 -22.07 11.87 -20.52
CA ARG A 4 -21.89 11.26 -19.18
C ARG A 4 -20.58 11.64 -18.49
N PHE A 5 -19.48 11.76 -19.25
CA PHE A 5 -18.18 12.20 -18.76
C PHE A 5 -18.18 13.61 -18.12
N ILE A 6 -18.92 14.57 -18.68
CA ILE A 6 -19.00 15.95 -18.14
C ILE A 6 -19.81 15.99 -16.83
N ARG A 7 -20.74 15.05 -16.64
CA ARG A 7 -21.60 14.99 -15.45
C ARG A 7 -20.86 14.48 -14.21
N ASN A 8 -19.75 13.77 -14.39
CA ASN A 8 -18.87 13.29 -13.31
C ASN A 8 -17.78 14.31 -12.92
N LEU A 9 -17.58 15.38 -13.70
CA LEU A 9 -16.62 16.45 -13.39
C LEU A 9 -17.16 17.49 -12.41
N VAL A 10 -18.48 17.50 -12.16
CA VAL A 10 -19.11 18.37 -11.17
C VAL A 10 -19.28 17.55 -9.90
N PRO A 11 -18.46 17.76 -8.86
CA PRO A 11 -18.62 17.05 -7.59
C PRO A 11 -20.05 17.26 -7.09
N GLN A 12 -20.78 16.17 -6.91
CA GLN A 12 -22.12 16.25 -6.34
C GLN A 12 -21.97 16.73 -4.90
N ARG A 13 -22.44 17.94 -4.62
CA ARG A 13 -22.47 18.50 -3.27
C ARG A 13 -23.40 17.65 -2.41
N GLU A 14 -22.83 16.77 -1.60
CA GLU A 14 -23.52 16.19 -0.45
C GLU A 14 -22.79 16.46 0.87
N GLN A 15 -23.60 16.53 1.93
CA GLN A 15 -23.26 17.12 3.22
C GLN A 15 -22.05 16.44 3.84
N ARG A 16 -20.92 17.15 3.93
CA ARG A 16 -19.84 16.77 4.85
C ARG A 16 -20.48 16.59 6.23
N ALA A 17 -20.38 15.38 6.78
CA ALA A 17 -20.73 15.17 8.18
C ALA A 17 -19.99 16.25 8.99
N PRO A 18 -20.68 17.00 9.86
CA PRO A 18 -20.04 18.07 10.62
C PRO A 18 -18.86 17.47 11.40
N LEU A 19 -17.78 18.22 11.63
CA LEU A 19 -16.62 17.72 12.38
C LEU A 19 -17.01 17.13 13.75
N SER A 20 -18.12 17.60 14.32
CA SER A 20 -18.74 17.03 15.51
C SER A 20 -19.13 15.55 15.35
N ALA A 21 -19.64 15.13 14.18
CA ALA A 21 -19.99 13.74 13.89
C ALA A 21 -18.76 12.81 13.89
N VAL A 22 -17.62 13.27 13.35
CA VAL A 22 -16.36 12.51 13.38
C VAL A 22 -15.86 12.34 14.82
N VAL A 23 -15.87 13.42 15.61
CA VAL A 23 -15.44 13.39 17.01
C VAL A 23 -16.35 12.49 17.86
N VAL A 24 -17.66 12.53 17.63
CA VAL A 24 -18.62 11.65 18.30
C VAL A 24 -18.41 10.20 17.89
N ALA A 25 -18.19 9.92 16.59
CA ALA A 25 -17.89 8.59 16.09
C ALA A 25 -16.62 7.99 16.74
N ILE A 26 -15.54 8.79 16.87
CA ILE A 26 -14.31 8.38 17.55
C ILE A 26 -14.57 8.00 19.01
N LYS A 27 -15.38 8.78 19.73
CA LYS A 27 -15.70 8.52 21.15
C LYS A 27 -16.56 7.27 21.34
N ASN A 28 -17.36 6.90 20.33
CA ASN A 28 -18.24 5.74 20.38
C ASN A 28 -17.59 4.46 19.86
N LEU A 29 -16.32 4.50 19.44
CA LEU A 29 -15.61 3.30 19.00
C LEU A 29 -15.35 2.34 20.16
N THR A 30 -15.69 1.07 19.93
CA THR A 30 -15.36 -0.01 20.83
C THR A 30 -13.86 -0.32 20.81
N TRP A 31 -13.35 -0.88 21.91
CA TRP A 31 -11.96 -1.34 21.97
C TRP A 31 -11.63 -2.38 20.89
N VAL A 32 -12.60 -3.22 20.50
CA VAL A 32 -12.42 -4.22 19.44
C VAL A 32 -12.19 -3.56 18.08
N GLN A 33 -12.94 -2.50 17.75
CA GLN A 33 -12.73 -1.74 16.51
C GLN A 33 -11.34 -1.08 16.48
N TRP A 34 -10.89 -0.52 17.60
CA TRP A 34 -9.54 0.02 17.73
C TRP A 34 -8.47 -1.06 17.60
N ALA A 35 -8.67 -2.23 18.19
CA ALA A 35 -7.74 -3.35 18.08
C ALA A 35 -7.64 -3.89 16.64
N GLN A 36 -8.76 -3.93 15.90
CA GLN A 36 -8.78 -4.32 14.50
C GLN A 36 -8.10 -3.29 13.60
N PHE A 37 -8.36 -2.00 13.83
CA PHE A 37 -7.67 -0.90 13.15
C PHE A 37 -6.17 -0.95 13.41
N GLY A 38 -5.77 -1.02 14.69
CA GLY A 38 -4.37 -1.07 15.10
C GLY A 38 -3.64 -2.30 14.56
N SER A 39 -4.31 -3.45 14.47
CA SER A 39 -3.72 -4.65 13.87
C SER A 39 -3.51 -4.52 12.37
N GLY A 40 -4.42 -3.89 11.64
CA GLY A 40 -4.25 -3.60 10.22
C GLY A 40 -3.14 -2.57 9.98
N TRP A 41 -3.14 -1.49 10.76
CA TRP A 41 -2.08 -0.47 10.73
C TRP A 41 -0.70 -1.04 11.04
N LEU A 42 -0.59 -1.91 12.04
CA LEU A 42 0.66 -2.57 12.39
C LEU A 42 1.14 -3.50 11.27
N ALA A 43 0.25 -4.27 10.66
CA ALA A 43 0.59 -5.13 9.52
C ALA A 43 1.11 -4.33 8.33
N TRP A 44 0.49 -3.18 8.05
CA TRP A 44 0.94 -2.27 7.00
C TRP A 44 2.29 -1.61 7.31
N THR A 45 2.53 -1.28 8.58
CA THR A 45 3.82 -0.79 9.07
C THR A 45 4.92 -1.85 8.87
N CYS A 46 4.63 -3.12 9.17
CA CYS A 46 5.56 -4.23 8.94
C CYS A 46 5.87 -4.41 7.44
N ASP A 47 4.86 -4.29 6.57
CA ASP A 47 5.05 -4.33 5.11
C ASP A 47 6.11 -3.31 4.67
N ALA A 48 6.02 -2.07 5.16
CA ALA A 48 6.99 -1.03 4.82
C ALA A 48 8.39 -1.32 5.37
N ILE A 49 8.50 -1.81 6.62
CA ILE A 49 9.81 -2.15 7.20
C ILE A 49 10.50 -3.23 6.36
N ASP A 50 9.80 -4.32 6.07
CA ASP A 50 10.35 -5.45 5.32
C ASP A 50 10.70 -5.05 3.87
N PHE A 51 9.91 -4.15 3.26
CA PHE A 51 10.16 -3.68 1.90
C PHE A 51 11.44 -2.82 1.82
N PHE A 52 11.53 -1.80 2.67
CA PHE A 52 12.64 -0.84 2.65
C PHE A 52 13.94 -1.37 3.25
N ALA A 53 13.92 -2.54 3.89
CA ALA A 53 15.13 -3.24 4.32
C ALA A 53 16.14 -3.42 3.17
N VAL A 54 15.65 -3.73 1.95
CA VAL A 54 16.51 -3.90 0.77
C VAL A 54 17.01 -2.56 0.25
N SER A 55 16.15 -1.55 0.11
CA SER A 55 16.52 -0.23 -0.44
C SER A 55 17.59 0.47 0.42
N LEU A 56 17.46 0.40 1.74
CA LEU A 56 18.40 1.00 2.69
C LEU A 56 19.76 0.30 2.72
N THR A 57 19.83 -0.96 2.25
CA THR A 57 21.05 -1.77 2.28
C THR A 57 21.62 -2.09 0.89
N VAL A 58 21.13 -1.44 -0.17
CA VAL A 58 21.57 -1.68 -1.56
C VAL A 58 23.10 -1.59 -1.72
N SER A 59 23.73 -0.54 -1.17
CA SER A 59 25.18 -0.34 -1.25
C SER A 59 25.94 -1.51 -0.61
N LEU A 60 25.50 -1.98 0.57
CA LEU A 60 26.11 -3.11 1.29
C LEU A 60 25.91 -4.45 0.57
N LEU A 61 24.72 -4.67 0.01
CA LEU A 61 24.40 -5.86 -0.78
C LEU A 61 25.20 -5.91 -2.09
N SER A 62 25.40 -4.76 -2.73
CA SER A 62 26.25 -4.61 -3.92
C SER A 62 27.68 -5.04 -3.63
N THR A 63 28.25 -4.59 -2.51
CA THR A 63 29.60 -5.01 -2.07
C THR A 63 29.65 -6.50 -1.74
N GLN A 64 28.69 -7.04 -0.98
CA GLN A 64 28.72 -8.46 -0.60
C GLN A 64 28.65 -9.40 -1.81
N PHE A 65 27.73 -9.13 -2.75
CA PHE A 65 27.53 -10.00 -3.89
C PHE A 65 28.44 -9.68 -5.09
N ASN A 66 29.27 -8.63 -4.97
CA ASN A 66 30.08 -8.10 -6.06
C ASN A 66 29.24 -7.84 -7.32
N GLN A 67 28.08 -7.22 -7.13
CA GLN A 67 27.10 -6.93 -8.18
C GLN A 67 26.88 -5.44 -8.32
N LYS A 68 26.54 -4.97 -9.52
CA LYS A 68 26.17 -3.58 -9.75
C LYS A 68 24.86 -3.25 -9.01
N THR A 69 24.70 -1.98 -8.61
CA THR A 69 23.46 -1.46 -8.02
C THR A 69 22.23 -1.83 -8.85
N THR A 70 22.31 -1.73 -10.18
CA THR A 70 21.24 -2.11 -11.12
C THR A 70 20.82 -3.58 -11.03
N ALA A 71 21.75 -4.48 -10.70
CA ALA A 71 21.44 -5.89 -10.47
C ALA A 71 20.75 -6.06 -9.11
N ILE A 72 21.23 -5.39 -8.05
CA ILE A 72 20.58 -5.43 -6.73
C ILE A 72 19.15 -4.89 -6.79
N THR A 73 18.89 -3.80 -7.52
CA THR A 73 17.54 -3.24 -7.68
C THR A 73 16.59 -4.16 -8.44
N THR A 74 17.10 -5.15 -9.17
CA THR A 74 16.25 -6.21 -9.75
C THR A 74 15.52 -7.01 -8.67
N ALA A 75 16.09 -7.13 -7.46
CA ALA A 75 15.38 -7.73 -6.34
C ALA A 75 14.13 -6.92 -5.95
N ILE A 76 14.24 -5.59 -5.88
CA ILE A 76 13.10 -4.69 -5.58
C ILE A 76 12.03 -4.84 -6.66
N THR A 77 12.43 -4.82 -7.94
CA THR A 77 11.53 -5.04 -9.07
C THR A 77 10.84 -6.41 -8.99
N LEU A 78 11.56 -7.49 -8.72
CA LEU A 78 10.96 -8.82 -8.61
C LEU A 78 9.97 -8.89 -7.44
N THR A 79 10.33 -8.32 -6.28
CA THR A 79 9.42 -8.26 -5.14
C THR A 79 8.13 -7.53 -5.52
N LEU A 80 8.20 -6.34 -6.12
CA LEU A 80 7.01 -5.58 -6.57
C LEU A 80 6.20 -6.31 -7.64
N LEU A 81 6.87 -6.96 -8.61
CA LEU A 81 6.24 -7.71 -9.68
C LEU A 81 5.38 -8.87 -9.13
N PHE A 82 5.97 -9.66 -8.23
CA PHE A 82 5.33 -10.84 -7.67
C PHE A 82 4.28 -10.55 -6.59
N ARG A 83 4.20 -9.33 -6.06
CA ARG A 83 3.11 -8.89 -5.17
C ARG A 83 1.74 -9.04 -5.80
N SER A 84 1.62 -8.84 -7.12
CA SER A 84 0.36 -9.05 -7.84
C SER A 84 -0.17 -10.49 -7.72
N VAL A 85 0.73 -11.48 -7.80
CA VAL A 85 0.40 -12.90 -7.62
C VAL A 85 -0.08 -13.15 -6.20
N GLY A 86 0.63 -12.59 -5.22
CA GLY A 86 0.24 -12.62 -3.81
C GLY A 86 -1.14 -12.04 -3.55
N ALA A 87 -1.44 -10.89 -4.14
CA ALA A 87 -2.72 -10.19 -4.01
C ALA A 87 -3.91 -11.09 -4.40
N VAL A 88 -3.77 -11.79 -5.53
CA VAL A 88 -4.81 -12.69 -6.03
C VAL A 88 -4.97 -13.90 -5.10
N ILE A 89 -3.86 -14.51 -4.68
CA ILE A 89 -3.88 -15.67 -3.78
C ILE A 89 -4.53 -15.29 -2.45
N PHE A 90 -3.98 -14.30 -1.75
CA PHE A 90 -4.46 -13.91 -0.43
C PHE A 90 -5.80 -13.20 -0.46
N GLY A 91 -6.16 -12.52 -1.56
CA GLY A 91 -7.51 -11.98 -1.77
C GLY A 91 -8.56 -13.09 -1.77
N ILE A 92 -8.34 -14.15 -2.58
CA ILE A 92 -9.23 -15.32 -2.61
C ILE A 92 -9.27 -16.03 -1.24
N LEU A 93 -8.13 -16.16 -0.55
CA LEU A 93 -8.12 -16.74 0.80
C LEU A 93 -8.88 -15.86 1.81
N SER A 94 -8.80 -14.53 1.70
CA SER A 94 -9.48 -13.58 2.59
C SER A 94 -10.98 -13.68 2.50
N ASP A 95 -11.48 -13.85 1.28
CA ASP A 95 -12.88 -14.01 0.99
C ASP A 95 -13.40 -15.38 1.49
N ARG A 96 -12.55 -16.41 1.44
CA ARG A 96 -12.91 -17.78 1.85
C ARG A 96 -12.85 -18.03 3.35
N PHE A 97 -11.77 -17.60 3.99
CA PHE A 97 -11.45 -17.95 5.38
C PHE A 97 -11.68 -16.81 6.37
N GLY A 98 -12.06 -15.63 5.88
CA GLY A 98 -12.11 -14.41 6.67
C GLY A 98 -10.80 -13.67 6.60
N ARG A 99 -10.70 -12.52 7.27
CA ARG A 99 -9.53 -11.64 7.14
C ARG A 99 -8.42 -12.03 8.12
N LYS A 100 -8.77 -12.61 9.28
CA LYS A 100 -7.81 -12.94 10.35
C LYS A 100 -6.74 -13.93 9.94
N TRP A 101 -7.13 -15.16 9.64
CA TRP A 101 -6.17 -16.23 9.43
C TRP A 101 -5.32 -16.04 8.17
N PRO A 102 -5.86 -15.53 7.06
CA PRO A 102 -5.04 -15.15 5.91
C PRO A 102 -4.04 -14.06 6.23
N LEU A 103 -4.38 -13.03 7.03
CA LEU A 103 -3.42 -11.99 7.42
C LEU A 103 -2.32 -12.54 8.35
N VAL A 104 -2.67 -13.38 9.32
CA VAL A 104 -1.67 -14.05 10.18
C VAL A 104 -0.75 -14.94 9.35
N ALA A 105 -1.30 -15.78 8.48
CA ALA A 105 -0.50 -16.66 7.61
C ALA A 105 0.41 -15.86 6.68
N ASN A 106 -0.07 -14.73 6.17
CA ASN A 106 0.72 -13.85 5.32
C ASN A 106 1.89 -13.23 6.08
N LEU A 107 1.65 -12.64 7.26
CA LEU A 107 2.71 -12.07 8.10
C LEU A 107 3.76 -13.13 8.49
N LEU A 108 3.32 -14.35 8.82
CA LEU A 108 4.25 -15.46 9.11
C LEU A 108 5.09 -15.86 7.90
N LEU A 109 4.50 -15.91 6.69
CA LEU A 109 5.24 -16.19 5.46
C LEU A 109 6.26 -15.08 5.15
N CYS A 110 5.87 -13.82 5.32
CA CYS A 110 6.79 -12.69 5.19
C CYS A 110 7.96 -12.82 6.17
N CYS A 111 7.69 -13.08 7.45
CA CYS A 111 8.70 -13.33 8.47
C CYS A 111 9.67 -14.47 8.08
N ILE A 112 9.17 -15.59 7.56
CA ILE A 112 10.01 -16.74 7.13
C ILE A 112 10.93 -16.35 5.97
N PHE A 113 10.42 -15.69 4.94
CA PHE A 113 11.23 -15.29 3.79
C PHE A 113 12.19 -14.12 4.10
N GLU A 114 11.81 -13.26 5.04
CA GLU A 114 12.67 -12.19 5.54
C GLU A 114 13.85 -12.75 6.33
N LEU A 115 13.60 -13.68 7.27
CA LEU A 115 14.67 -14.46 7.93
C LEU A 115 15.52 -15.21 6.90
N GLY A 116 14.87 -15.86 5.93
CA GLY A 116 15.54 -16.58 4.85
C GLY A 116 16.53 -15.72 4.08
N THR A 117 16.24 -14.41 3.93
CA THR A 117 17.12 -13.47 3.22
C THR A 117 18.39 -13.17 3.98
N ALA A 118 18.35 -13.11 5.31
CA ALA A 118 19.54 -12.95 6.12
C ALA A 118 20.53 -14.14 5.99
N PHE A 119 20.03 -15.34 5.68
CA PHE A 119 20.85 -16.55 5.50
C PHE A 119 21.37 -16.75 4.07
N VAL A 120 21.03 -15.87 3.14
CA VAL A 120 21.45 -15.98 1.75
C VAL A 120 22.96 -15.76 1.62
N LYS A 121 23.59 -16.59 0.76
CA LYS A 121 25.02 -16.52 0.44
C LYS A 121 25.32 -16.15 -1.01
N THR A 122 24.40 -16.43 -1.93
CA THR A 122 24.61 -16.16 -3.37
C THR A 122 23.55 -15.22 -3.93
N PHE A 123 23.90 -14.47 -4.96
CA PHE A 123 22.99 -13.52 -5.58
C PHE A 123 21.74 -14.17 -6.20
N PRO A 124 21.81 -15.33 -6.90
CA PRO A 124 20.59 -16.00 -7.38
C PRO A 124 19.67 -16.46 -6.25
N GLN A 125 20.23 -16.92 -5.13
CA GLN A 125 19.45 -17.28 -3.95
C GLN A 125 18.76 -16.04 -3.36
N PHE A 126 19.44 -14.88 -3.37
CA PHE A 126 18.84 -13.61 -2.94
C PHE A 126 17.61 -13.27 -3.78
N LEU A 127 17.74 -13.28 -5.11
CA LEU A 127 16.63 -12.99 -6.03
C LEU A 127 15.47 -13.97 -5.84
N ALA A 128 15.75 -15.27 -5.68
CA ALA A 128 14.72 -16.29 -5.48
C ALA A 128 13.93 -16.04 -4.19
N VAL A 129 14.59 -15.76 -3.07
CA VAL A 129 13.91 -15.47 -1.79
C VAL A 129 13.13 -14.17 -1.88
N ARG A 130 13.65 -13.13 -2.54
CA ARG A 130 12.96 -11.84 -2.74
C ARG A 130 11.72 -11.95 -3.63
N ALA A 131 11.75 -12.81 -4.64
CA ALA A 131 10.58 -13.11 -5.47
C ALA A 131 9.48 -13.82 -4.64
N LEU A 132 9.85 -14.85 -3.86
CA LEU A 132 8.93 -15.56 -2.98
C LEU A 132 8.36 -14.65 -1.88
N PHE A 133 9.21 -13.80 -1.31
CA PHE A 133 8.82 -12.76 -0.37
C PHE A 133 7.77 -11.82 -0.99
N GLY A 134 7.96 -11.38 -2.24
CA GLY A 134 6.97 -10.58 -2.97
C GLY A 134 5.60 -11.24 -3.06
N ILE A 135 5.54 -12.56 -3.32
CA ILE A 135 4.27 -13.31 -3.32
C ILE A 135 3.61 -13.31 -1.95
N ALA A 136 4.35 -13.47 -0.85
CA ALA A 136 3.77 -13.36 0.49
C ALA A 136 3.21 -11.94 0.70
N MET A 137 4.09 -10.96 0.57
CA MET A 137 3.86 -9.54 0.81
C MET A 137 2.65 -8.96 0.07
N GLY A 138 2.37 -9.46 -1.13
CA GLY A 138 1.27 -9.01 -1.98
C GLY A 138 -0.12 -8.98 -1.33
N GLY A 139 -0.38 -9.86 -0.36
CA GLY A 139 -1.66 -9.91 0.33
C GLY A 139 -1.84 -8.89 1.46
N ILE A 140 -0.77 -8.29 1.99
CA ILE A 140 -0.81 -7.54 3.25
C ILE A 140 -1.67 -6.28 3.13
N TRP A 141 -1.48 -5.48 2.07
CA TRP A 141 -2.20 -4.21 1.91
C TRP A 141 -3.73 -4.41 1.83
N GLY A 142 -4.21 -5.35 1.00
CA GLY A 142 -5.65 -5.60 0.86
C GLY A 142 -6.29 -6.15 2.14
N LEU A 143 -5.59 -7.06 2.82
CA LEU A 143 -6.04 -7.65 4.08
C LEU A 143 -6.04 -6.66 5.24
N SER A 144 -5.01 -5.80 5.32
CA SER A 144 -4.86 -4.79 6.36
C SER A 144 -5.86 -3.65 6.18
N SER A 145 -6.04 -3.14 4.95
CA SER A 145 -7.00 -2.08 4.67
C SER A 145 -8.44 -2.51 4.94
N SER A 146 -8.81 -3.70 4.47
CA SER A 146 -10.13 -4.27 4.74
C SER A 146 -10.33 -4.51 6.24
N SER A 147 -9.36 -5.12 6.93
CA SER A 147 -9.47 -5.36 8.39
C SER A 147 -9.60 -4.07 9.20
N ALA A 148 -8.93 -3.00 8.77
CA ALA A 148 -8.91 -1.73 9.49
C ALA A 148 -10.16 -0.86 9.23
N LEU A 149 -10.69 -0.85 8.00
CA LEU A 149 -11.74 0.08 7.60
C LEU A 149 -13.15 -0.51 7.61
N GLU A 150 -13.32 -1.83 7.45
CA GLU A 150 -14.64 -2.47 7.34
C GLU A 150 -15.52 -2.26 8.59
N ASN A 151 -14.91 -2.24 9.77
CA ASN A 151 -15.64 -2.16 11.05
C ASN A 151 -15.86 -0.73 11.57
N LEU A 152 -15.37 0.28 10.85
CA LEU A 152 -15.48 1.68 11.29
C LEU A 152 -16.74 2.37 10.74
N PRO A 153 -17.31 3.34 11.50
CA PRO A 153 -18.38 4.21 11.02
C PRO A 153 -17.98 4.96 9.74
N VAL A 154 -18.95 5.19 8.84
CA VAL A 154 -18.69 5.79 7.52
C VAL A 154 -18.02 7.16 7.64
N GLU A 155 -18.41 7.96 8.62
CA GLU A 155 -17.89 9.29 8.89
C GLU A 155 -16.40 9.28 9.27
N LEU A 156 -15.93 8.17 9.85
CA LEU A 156 -14.55 8.01 10.31
C LEU A 156 -13.64 7.37 9.26
N ARG A 157 -14.20 6.66 8.27
CA ARG A 157 -13.41 5.88 7.29
C ARG A 157 -12.41 6.73 6.50
N GLY A 158 -12.77 7.96 6.15
CA GLY A 158 -11.86 8.87 5.45
C GLY A 158 -10.62 9.23 6.29
N LEU A 159 -10.82 9.61 7.55
CA LEU A 159 -9.71 9.91 8.47
C LEU A 159 -8.90 8.65 8.80
N ALA A 160 -9.58 7.54 9.07
CA ALA A 160 -8.95 6.26 9.36
C ALA A 160 -8.14 5.72 8.19
N SER A 161 -8.59 5.93 6.94
CA SER A 161 -7.83 5.62 5.72
C SER A 161 -6.51 6.41 5.67
N GLY A 162 -6.56 7.71 5.98
CA GLY A 162 -5.36 8.54 6.10
C GLY A 162 -4.40 7.99 7.15
N VAL A 163 -4.88 7.73 8.37
CA VAL A 163 -4.06 7.19 9.46
C VAL A 163 -3.49 5.81 9.13
N LEU A 164 -4.29 4.94 8.49
CA LEU A 164 -3.86 3.64 7.99
C LEU A 164 -2.65 3.80 7.08
N GLN A 165 -2.75 4.70 6.09
CA GLN A 165 -1.71 4.91 5.11
C GLN A 165 -0.39 5.39 5.74
N GLN A 166 -0.45 6.20 6.80
CA GLN A 166 0.73 6.65 7.54
C GLN A 166 1.53 5.49 8.16
N GLY A 167 0.93 4.30 8.32
CA GLY A 167 1.67 3.10 8.70
C GLY A 167 2.86 2.82 7.77
N TYR A 168 2.73 3.10 6.47
CA TYR A 168 3.82 2.94 5.52
C TYR A 168 5.02 3.86 5.84
N SER A 169 4.75 5.15 6.04
CA SER A 169 5.76 6.15 6.39
C SER A 169 6.42 5.84 7.74
N VAL A 170 5.63 5.40 8.72
CA VAL A 170 6.15 4.98 10.04
C VAL A 170 7.04 3.75 9.90
N GLY A 171 6.65 2.78 9.08
CA GLY A 171 7.49 1.59 8.84
C GLY A 171 8.80 1.95 8.15
N TYR A 172 8.78 2.83 7.14
CA TYR A 172 10.01 3.31 6.52
C TYR A 172 10.90 4.07 7.53
N LEU A 173 10.30 4.92 8.37
CA LEU A 173 11.01 5.61 9.44
C LEU A 173 11.69 4.62 10.39
N LEU A 174 10.98 3.59 10.84
CA LEU A 174 11.53 2.55 11.71
C LEU A 174 12.68 1.79 11.03
N ALA A 175 12.53 1.42 9.75
CA ALA A 175 13.60 0.78 8.99
C ALA A 175 14.83 1.67 8.85
N ALA A 176 14.66 2.97 8.61
CA ALA A 176 15.75 3.94 8.53
C ALA A 176 16.46 4.09 9.89
N VAL A 177 15.72 4.14 11.00
CA VAL A 177 16.31 4.15 12.35
C VAL A 177 17.09 2.86 12.62
N ILE A 178 16.54 1.69 12.29
CA ILE A 178 17.23 0.41 12.42
C ILE A 178 18.52 0.38 11.58
N ASN A 179 18.47 0.94 10.36
CA ASN A 179 19.65 1.05 9.50
C ASN A 179 20.72 1.94 10.13
N LEU A 180 20.32 3.08 10.69
CA LEU A 180 21.22 4.03 11.34
C LEU A 180 21.92 3.44 12.57
N THR A 181 21.19 2.69 13.40
CA THR A 181 21.71 2.21 14.69
C THR A 181 22.30 0.81 14.62
N LEU A 182 21.60 -0.15 14.02
CA LEU A 182 21.95 -1.56 14.09
C LEU A 182 22.79 -2.02 12.90
N VAL A 183 22.43 -1.59 11.68
CA VAL A 183 23.16 -2.01 10.46
C VAL A 183 24.56 -1.41 10.41
N ALA A 184 24.72 -0.16 10.86
CA ALA A 184 26.03 0.50 10.92
C ALA A 184 27.07 -0.29 11.75
N GLU A 185 26.63 -0.97 12.81
CA GLU A 185 27.52 -1.71 13.72
C GLU A 185 27.64 -3.21 13.35
N HIS A 186 26.54 -3.84 12.95
CA HIS A 186 26.44 -5.31 12.84
C HIS A 186 26.25 -5.81 11.40
N GLY A 187 26.22 -4.90 10.42
CA GLY A 187 26.04 -5.20 9.01
C GLY A 187 24.58 -5.39 8.60
N TRP A 188 24.37 -5.53 7.28
CA TRP A 188 23.03 -5.47 6.69
C TRP A 188 22.09 -6.60 7.14
N ARG A 189 22.59 -7.75 7.62
CA ARG A 189 21.72 -8.88 8.00
C ARG A 189 20.80 -8.56 9.17
N VAL A 190 21.20 -7.64 10.04
CA VAL A 190 20.45 -7.32 11.26
C VAL A 190 19.11 -6.69 10.95
N ILE A 191 19.01 -5.84 9.90
CA ILE A 191 17.71 -5.23 9.53
C ILE A 191 16.67 -6.30 9.20
N PHE A 192 17.06 -7.36 8.47
CA PHE A 192 16.19 -8.49 8.10
C PHE A 192 15.78 -9.31 9.33
N TRP A 193 16.68 -9.53 10.29
CA TRP A 193 16.34 -10.22 11.54
C TRP A 193 15.37 -9.41 12.41
N THR A 194 15.62 -8.11 12.55
CA THR A 194 14.74 -7.24 13.34
C THR A 194 13.38 -7.06 12.68
N ALA A 195 13.35 -6.89 11.36
CA ALA A 195 12.13 -6.76 10.57
C ALA A 195 11.27 -8.03 10.72
N ALA A 196 11.87 -9.21 10.55
CA ALA A 196 11.18 -10.47 10.78
C ALA A 196 10.64 -10.62 12.21
N GLY A 197 11.37 -10.14 13.22
CA GLY A 197 10.90 -10.13 14.62
C GLY A 197 9.68 -9.24 14.83
N ILE A 198 9.68 -8.04 14.24
CA ILE A 198 8.55 -7.09 14.29
C ILE A 198 7.34 -7.67 13.54
N THR A 199 7.55 -8.25 12.37
CA THR A 199 6.51 -8.89 11.56
C THR A 199 5.92 -10.12 12.27
N PHE A 200 6.74 -10.92 12.95
CA PHE A 200 6.26 -12.02 13.79
C PHE A 200 5.40 -11.52 14.96
N PHE A 201 5.84 -10.45 15.63
CA PHE A 201 5.04 -9.82 16.69
C PHE A 201 3.68 -9.35 16.17
N ALA A 202 3.64 -8.70 15.00
CA ALA A 202 2.39 -8.31 14.36
C ALA A 202 1.48 -9.50 14.03
N ALA A 203 2.04 -10.64 13.61
CA ALA A 203 1.29 -11.86 13.37
C ALA A 203 0.63 -12.39 14.66
N VAL A 204 1.37 -12.37 15.78
CA VAL A 204 0.85 -12.78 17.10
C VAL A 204 -0.27 -11.85 17.55
N ILE A 205 -0.10 -10.53 17.43
CA ILE A 205 -1.14 -9.55 17.76
C ILE A 205 -2.40 -9.82 16.92
N ARG A 206 -2.25 -10.01 15.60
CA ARG A 206 -3.41 -10.30 14.72
C ARG A 206 -4.11 -11.61 15.09
N ALA A 207 -3.36 -12.61 15.54
CA ALA A 207 -3.90 -13.90 15.99
C ALA A 207 -4.72 -13.77 17.28
N ILE A 208 -4.37 -12.84 18.16
CA ILE A 208 -5.11 -12.57 19.40
C ILE A 208 -6.38 -11.74 19.10
N VAL A 209 -6.29 -10.76 18.18
CA VAL A 209 -7.42 -9.88 17.83
C VAL A 209 -8.59 -10.69 17.25
N PRO A 210 -9.83 -10.51 17.77
CA PRO A 210 -11.00 -11.24 17.28
C PRO A 210 -11.37 -10.86 15.84
N GLU A 211 -12.02 -11.80 15.14
CA GLU A 211 -12.50 -11.59 13.78
C GLU A 211 -13.62 -10.53 13.73
N SER A 212 -13.83 -9.89 12.58
CA SER A 212 -14.89 -8.91 12.41
C SER A 212 -16.28 -9.53 12.65
N ALA A 213 -17.14 -8.79 13.35
CA ALA A 213 -18.53 -9.18 13.61
C ALA A 213 -19.31 -9.38 12.30
N PHE A 214 -18.98 -8.59 11.26
CA PHE A 214 -19.56 -8.71 9.93
C PHE A 214 -19.26 -10.08 9.29
N PHE A 215 -18.01 -10.55 9.38
CA PHE A 215 -17.64 -11.85 8.84
C PHE A 215 -18.27 -13.02 9.61
N LEU A 216 -18.36 -12.90 10.94
CA LEU A 216 -19.03 -13.92 11.77
C LEU A 216 -20.52 -14.06 11.40
N ARG A 217 -21.22 -12.94 11.24
CA ARG A 217 -22.63 -12.91 10.79
C ARG A 217 -22.81 -13.46 9.37
N ALA A 218 -21.94 -13.09 8.44
CA ALA A 218 -21.96 -13.64 7.08
C ALA A 218 -21.75 -15.17 7.08
N LYS A 219 -20.82 -15.67 7.90
CA LYS A 219 -20.52 -17.10 8.04
C LYS A 219 -21.66 -17.89 8.70
N GLU A 220 -22.40 -17.28 9.63
CA GLU A 220 -23.60 -17.87 10.23
C GLU A 220 -24.75 -17.99 9.23
N GLN A 221 -25.00 -16.94 8.44
CA GLN A 221 -25.99 -16.96 7.35
C GLN A 221 -25.61 -17.97 6.25
N GLU A 222 -24.32 -18.11 5.95
CA GLU A 222 -23.83 -19.13 5.01
C GLU A 222 -24.01 -20.56 5.52
N LYS A 223 -23.73 -20.81 6.82
CA LYS A 223 -24.01 -22.11 7.44
C LYS A 223 -25.49 -22.46 7.39
N ALA A 224 -26.37 -21.47 7.51
CA ALA A 224 -27.80 -21.64 7.36
C ALA A 224 -28.24 -21.99 5.91
N ARG A 225 -27.47 -21.60 4.89
CA ARG A 225 -27.77 -21.88 3.47
C ARG A 225 -27.17 -23.19 2.92
N GLY A 226 -26.32 -23.90 3.67
CA GLY A 226 -25.82 -25.23 3.29
C GLY A 226 -24.85 -25.27 2.09
N THR A 227 -24.31 -24.13 1.65
CA THR A 227 -23.49 -24.03 0.44
C THR A 227 -22.11 -24.70 0.59
N THR A 228 -21.79 -25.67 -0.26
CA THR A 228 -20.54 -26.46 -0.20
C THR A 228 -19.33 -25.74 -0.82
N THR A 229 -18.14 -26.01 -0.27
CA THR A 229 -16.86 -25.32 -0.53
C THR A 229 -16.38 -25.34 -2.00
N GLY A 230 -16.72 -26.38 -2.78
CA GLY A 230 -16.32 -26.49 -4.20
C GLY A 230 -17.17 -25.65 -5.16
N HIS A 231 -18.43 -25.38 -4.82
CA HIS A 231 -19.30 -24.49 -5.61
C HIS A 231 -18.83 -23.03 -5.51
N LYS A 232 -18.22 -22.62 -4.38
CA LYS A 232 -17.75 -21.24 -4.13
C LYS A 232 -16.70 -20.75 -5.13
N THR A 233 -15.68 -21.54 -5.44
CA THR A 233 -14.60 -21.11 -6.37
C THR A 233 -15.12 -20.94 -7.79
N LYS A 234 -16.03 -21.81 -8.23
CA LYS A 234 -16.61 -21.74 -9.58
C LYS A 234 -17.55 -20.55 -9.71
N ILE A 235 -18.35 -20.27 -8.67
CA ILE A 235 -19.20 -19.07 -8.61
C ILE A 235 -18.34 -17.81 -8.57
N PHE A 236 -17.32 -17.73 -7.72
CA PHE A 236 -16.41 -16.58 -7.66
C PHE A 236 -15.72 -16.29 -8.99
N LEU A 237 -15.18 -17.31 -9.66
CA LEU A 237 -14.56 -17.14 -10.97
C LEU A 237 -15.57 -16.69 -12.03
N ARG A 238 -16.82 -17.18 -11.96
CA ARG A 238 -17.91 -16.76 -12.85
C ARG A 238 -18.29 -15.30 -12.60
N GLU A 239 -18.56 -14.93 -11.36
CA GLU A 239 -18.93 -13.55 -10.97
C GLU A 239 -17.77 -12.58 -11.19
N THR A 240 -16.52 -12.99 -10.97
CA THR A 240 -15.33 -12.16 -11.28
C THR A 240 -15.22 -11.91 -12.78
N LYS A 241 -15.48 -12.93 -13.60
CA LYS A 241 -15.52 -12.79 -15.07
C LYS A 241 -16.67 -11.87 -15.51
N GLU A 242 -17.80 -11.90 -14.81
CA GLU A 242 -18.96 -11.07 -15.10
C GLU A 242 -18.73 -9.61 -14.69
N MET A 243 -18.15 -9.39 -13.50
CA MET A 243 -17.67 -8.10 -13.02
C MET A 243 -16.64 -7.50 -13.98
N LEU A 244 -15.64 -8.28 -14.40
CA LEU A 244 -14.67 -7.84 -15.40
C LEU A 244 -15.33 -7.44 -16.71
N LYS A 245 -16.37 -8.15 -17.16
CA LYS A 245 -17.09 -7.78 -18.40
C LYS A 245 -17.88 -6.48 -18.26
N HIS A 246 -18.54 -6.27 -17.11
CA HIS A 246 -19.42 -5.11 -16.91
C HIS A 246 -18.65 -3.86 -16.48
N HIS A 247 -17.58 -4.02 -15.70
CA HIS A 247 -16.80 -2.93 -15.11
C HIS A 247 -15.35 -2.86 -15.64
N TRP A 248 -15.04 -3.41 -16.82
CA TRP A 248 -13.67 -3.42 -17.37
C TRP A 248 -13.03 -2.02 -17.45
N LEU A 249 -13.80 -0.99 -17.79
CA LEU A 249 -13.35 0.40 -17.82
C LEU A 249 -12.94 0.90 -16.43
N LEU A 250 -13.69 0.54 -15.40
CA LEU A 250 -13.37 0.87 -14.01
C LEU A 250 -12.13 0.11 -13.53
N CYS A 251 -11.99 -1.17 -13.90
CA CYS A 251 -10.78 -1.95 -13.61
C CYS A 251 -9.53 -1.32 -14.25
N ILE A 252 -9.60 -0.94 -15.52
CA ILE A 252 -8.50 -0.26 -16.22
C ILE A 252 -8.19 1.07 -15.55
N TYR A 253 -9.21 1.87 -15.25
CA TYR A 253 -9.02 3.14 -14.56
C TYR A 253 -8.34 2.95 -13.20
N ALA A 254 -8.82 2.03 -12.36
CA ALA A 254 -8.24 1.76 -11.05
C ALA A 254 -6.79 1.28 -11.16
N VAL A 255 -6.47 0.43 -12.14
CA VAL A 255 -5.09 0.00 -12.41
C VAL A 255 -4.21 1.16 -12.86
N LEU A 256 -4.68 2.03 -13.76
CA LEU A 256 -3.92 3.20 -14.22
C LEU A 256 -3.70 4.21 -13.10
N LEU A 257 -4.72 4.48 -12.30
CA LEU A 257 -4.63 5.34 -11.12
C LEU A 257 -3.58 4.79 -10.15
N MET A 258 -3.67 3.49 -9.81
CA MET A 258 -2.71 2.84 -8.91
C MET A 258 -1.32 2.78 -9.51
N THR A 259 -1.18 2.61 -10.81
CA THR A 259 0.11 2.66 -11.50
C THR A 259 0.78 4.02 -11.29
N GLY A 260 0.05 5.12 -11.48
CA GLY A 260 0.58 6.47 -11.29
C GLY A 260 1.02 6.73 -9.85
N PHE A 261 0.17 6.40 -8.88
CA PHE A 261 0.47 6.57 -7.45
C PHE A 261 1.66 5.71 -6.98
N ASN A 262 1.74 4.45 -7.43
CA ASN A 262 2.86 3.58 -7.08
C ASN A 262 4.17 4.06 -7.72
N PHE A 263 4.15 4.49 -9.00
CA PHE A 263 5.32 5.11 -9.62
C PHE A 263 5.78 6.37 -8.87
N LEU A 264 4.83 7.18 -8.38
CA LEU A 264 5.15 8.41 -7.65
C LEU A 264 5.91 8.12 -6.36
N SER A 265 5.53 7.04 -5.68
CA SER A 265 6.11 6.64 -4.38
C SER A 265 7.44 5.95 -4.58
N HIS A 266 7.47 4.89 -5.39
CA HIS A 266 8.67 4.11 -5.60
C HIS A 266 9.78 4.92 -6.28
N GLY A 267 9.45 5.82 -7.21
CA GLY A 267 10.43 6.71 -7.82
C GLY A 267 10.97 7.81 -6.89
N SER A 268 10.21 8.20 -5.87
CA SER A 268 10.70 9.20 -4.90
C SER A 268 11.41 8.58 -3.70
N GLN A 269 11.24 7.28 -3.43
CA GLN A 269 11.61 6.68 -2.14
C GLN A 269 12.65 5.55 -2.24
N ASP A 270 12.51 4.65 -3.21
CA ASP A 270 13.26 3.38 -3.23
C ASP A 270 14.77 3.59 -3.38
N LEU A 271 15.19 4.57 -4.18
CA LEU A 271 16.60 4.87 -4.41
C LEU A 271 17.05 6.21 -3.83
N TYR A 272 16.22 6.84 -2.98
CA TYR A 272 16.58 8.11 -2.37
C TYR A 272 17.88 8.07 -1.53
N PRO A 273 18.12 7.06 -0.66
CA PRO A 273 19.39 6.97 0.05
C PRO A 273 20.57 6.79 -0.90
N THR A 274 20.40 5.94 -1.92
CA THR A 274 21.43 5.68 -2.94
C THR A 274 21.75 6.95 -3.73
N TYR A 275 20.75 7.76 -4.07
CA TYR A 275 20.92 9.06 -4.73
C TYR A 275 21.79 10.00 -3.89
N LEU A 276 21.53 10.13 -2.58
CA LEU A 276 22.30 10.99 -1.70
C LEU A 276 23.76 10.52 -1.56
N GLU A 277 23.98 9.21 -1.43
CA GLU A 277 25.32 8.63 -1.34
C GLU A 277 26.10 8.77 -2.65
N THR A 278 25.49 8.42 -3.79
CA THR A 278 26.20 8.29 -5.06
C THR A 278 26.28 9.58 -5.85
N THR A 279 25.18 10.32 -5.98
CA THR A 279 25.11 11.54 -6.80
C THR A 279 25.45 12.79 -6.02
N LYS A 280 25.10 12.84 -4.73
CA LYS A 280 25.42 13.99 -3.87
C LYS A 280 26.66 13.78 -3.00
N GLY A 281 27.17 12.54 -2.96
CA GLY A 281 28.42 12.23 -2.28
C GLY A 281 28.34 12.30 -0.76
N PHE A 282 27.15 12.23 -0.18
CA PHE A 282 26.95 12.23 1.28
C PHE A 282 27.34 10.88 1.89
N SER A 283 27.60 10.89 3.20
CA SER A 283 27.80 9.65 3.95
C SER A 283 26.49 8.85 4.05
N ALA A 284 26.58 7.52 4.21
CA ALA A 284 25.42 6.67 4.45
C ALA A 284 24.63 7.08 5.71
N HIS A 285 25.33 7.63 6.70
CA HIS A 285 24.75 8.22 7.90
C HIS A 285 23.85 9.43 7.55
N ASP A 286 24.38 10.40 6.80
CA ASP A 286 23.62 11.59 6.41
C ASP A 286 22.46 11.24 5.48
N ALA A 287 22.66 10.31 4.54
CA ALA A 287 21.60 9.82 3.67
C ALA A 287 20.43 9.20 4.46
N THR A 288 20.74 8.46 5.53
CA THR A 288 19.74 7.88 6.43
C THR A 288 19.03 8.97 7.25
N ILE A 289 19.73 9.99 7.74
CA ILE A 289 19.10 11.12 8.44
C ILE A 289 18.17 11.92 7.51
N ALA A 290 18.58 12.20 6.28
CA ALA A 290 17.71 12.87 5.31
C ALA A 290 16.45 12.04 5.02
N THR A 291 16.59 10.71 4.95
CA THR A 291 15.46 9.78 4.81
C THR A 291 14.52 9.84 6.02
N ILE A 292 15.06 9.93 7.25
CA ILE A 292 14.27 10.13 8.47
C ILE A 292 13.49 11.46 8.39
N ILE A 293 14.16 12.56 8.03
CA ILE A 293 13.53 13.89 7.90
C ILE A 293 12.43 13.87 6.82
N GLY A 294 12.70 13.23 5.67
CA GLY A 294 11.72 13.03 4.61
C GLY A 294 10.48 12.27 5.10
N ASN A 295 10.68 11.17 5.84
CA ASN A 295 9.57 10.40 6.41
C ASN A 295 8.78 11.18 7.47
N CYS A 296 9.43 12.02 8.28
CA CYS A 296 8.72 12.95 9.17
C CYS A 296 7.83 13.92 8.39
N GLY A 297 8.29 14.41 7.23
CA GLY A 297 7.47 15.20 6.31
C GLY A 297 6.30 14.44 5.74
N ALA A 298 6.53 13.19 5.34
CA ALA A 298 5.49 12.25 4.91
C ALA A 298 4.40 11.99 5.97
N ILE A 299 4.73 12.09 7.25
CA ILE A 299 3.77 11.95 8.34
C ILE A 299 2.84 13.17 8.45
N ALA A 300 3.28 14.35 7.97
CA ALA A 300 2.49 15.58 7.94
C ALA A 300 1.63 15.70 6.64
N ILE A 301 0.50 16.43 6.69
CA ILE A 301 -0.58 16.37 5.67
C ILE A 301 -0.61 17.57 4.69
N CYS A 302 -0.43 17.38 3.36
CA CYS A 302 -1.08 18.13 2.23
C CYS A 302 -0.55 17.76 0.82
N VAL A 303 -1.41 17.86 -0.22
CA VAL A 303 -1.15 17.39 -1.61
C VAL A 303 -0.61 18.45 -2.58
N ILE A 304 -0.87 19.74 -2.35
CA ILE A 304 -0.62 20.81 -3.34
C ILE A 304 0.87 21.19 -3.48
N PHE A 305 1.71 20.73 -2.56
CA PHE A 305 3.10 21.17 -2.45
C PHE A 305 4.11 20.37 -3.27
N LEU A 306 3.75 19.17 -3.75
CA LEU A 306 4.68 18.24 -4.39
C LEU A 306 5.43 18.84 -5.59
N ALA A 307 4.70 19.38 -6.58
CA ALA A 307 5.30 19.87 -7.83
C ALA A 307 6.19 21.11 -7.65
N VAL A 308 5.92 21.92 -6.61
CA VAL A 308 6.68 23.15 -6.32
C VAL A 308 8.02 22.85 -5.66
N PHE A 309 8.15 21.72 -4.96
CA PHE A 309 9.34 21.39 -4.17
C PHE A 309 10.28 20.36 -4.80
N ILE A 310 9.96 19.79 -5.97
CA ILE A 310 10.91 18.96 -6.74
C ILE A 310 12.24 19.69 -7.00
N PRO A 311 12.27 20.99 -7.39
CA PRO A 311 13.52 21.71 -7.52
C PRO A 311 14.33 21.80 -6.21
N LEU A 312 13.66 21.90 -5.06
CA LEU A 312 14.29 21.94 -3.73
C LEU A 312 14.90 20.57 -3.34
N TRP A 313 14.35 19.47 -3.86
CA TRP A 313 14.89 18.12 -3.71
C TRP A 313 16.15 17.87 -4.54
N VAL A 314 16.31 18.57 -5.67
CA VAL A 314 17.33 18.23 -6.69
C VAL A 314 18.48 19.24 -6.73
N LEU A 315 18.15 20.54 -6.70
CA LEU A 315 19.10 21.62 -6.98
C LEU A 315 20.09 21.90 -5.85
N PRO A 316 19.71 21.85 -4.55
CA PRO A 316 20.66 22.20 -3.50
C PRO A 316 21.81 21.19 -3.36
N ASN A 317 22.95 21.68 -2.86
CA ASN A 317 24.12 20.86 -2.53
C ASN A 317 24.38 20.79 -1.02
N SER A 318 23.63 21.54 -0.22
CA SER A 318 23.71 21.49 1.24
C SER A 318 22.73 20.46 1.80
N PHE A 319 23.18 19.73 2.82
CA PHE A 319 22.39 18.72 3.52
C PHE A 319 21.04 19.27 4.03
N ALA A 320 21.06 20.46 4.64
CA ALA A 320 19.86 21.06 5.22
C ALA A 320 18.79 21.37 4.16
N ALA A 321 19.20 21.91 3.00
CA ALA A 321 18.27 22.26 1.93
C ALA A 321 17.72 21.01 1.23
N LEU A 322 18.55 19.98 1.01
CA LEU A 322 18.11 18.70 0.45
C LEU A 322 17.16 17.96 1.39
N SER A 323 17.43 17.98 2.70
CA SER A 323 16.54 17.39 3.71
C SER A 323 15.20 18.14 3.80
N ALA A 324 15.20 19.47 3.65
CA ALA A 324 13.97 20.24 3.57
C ALA A 324 13.18 19.93 2.29
N GLY A 325 13.85 19.82 1.14
CA GLY A 325 13.25 19.29 -0.09
C GLY A 325 12.63 17.92 0.13
N ALA A 326 13.34 17.06 0.86
CA ALA A 326 12.89 15.73 1.22
C ALA A 326 11.58 15.72 1.97
N PHE A 327 11.54 16.52 3.03
CA PHE A 327 10.37 16.71 3.86
C PHE A 327 9.14 17.11 3.02
N PHE A 328 9.26 18.14 2.17
CA PHE A 328 8.11 18.69 1.45
C PHE A 328 7.62 17.83 0.27
N VAL A 329 8.52 17.14 -0.44
CA VAL A 329 8.11 16.17 -1.47
C VAL A 329 7.35 15.02 -0.82
N GLN A 330 7.87 14.48 0.28
CA GLN A 330 7.25 13.35 0.96
C GLN A 330 5.93 13.70 1.62
N PHE A 331 5.83 14.89 2.19
CA PHE A 331 4.58 15.50 2.64
C PHE A 331 3.50 15.53 1.54
N GLY A 332 3.90 15.92 0.32
CA GLY A 332 3.06 15.90 -0.88
C GLY A 332 2.57 14.50 -1.27
N VAL A 333 3.50 13.55 -1.38
CA VAL A 333 3.22 12.17 -1.81
C VAL A 333 2.26 11.49 -0.83
N GLN A 334 2.54 11.51 0.48
CA GLN A 334 1.69 10.79 1.44
C GLN A 334 0.36 11.48 1.69
N GLY A 335 0.33 12.81 1.62
CA GLY A 335 -0.93 13.56 1.63
C GLY A 335 -1.89 13.05 0.54
N ALA A 336 -1.36 12.65 -0.62
CA ALA A 336 -2.18 12.18 -1.73
C ALA A 336 -2.66 10.74 -1.49
N TRP A 337 -1.83 9.88 -0.89
CA TRP A 337 -2.18 8.50 -0.59
C TRP A 337 -3.25 8.34 0.49
N GLY A 338 -3.41 9.30 1.41
CA GLY A 338 -4.38 9.18 2.51
C GLY A 338 -5.84 8.95 2.05
N VAL A 339 -6.19 9.43 0.86
CA VAL A 339 -7.52 9.32 0.27
C VAL A 339 -7.70 8.03 -0.56
N ILE A 340 -6.61 7.37 -0.96
CA ILE A 340 -6.63 6.27 -1.92
C ILE A 340 -7.32 5.00 -1.40
N PRO A 341 -7.05 4.50 -0.18
CA PRO A 341 -7.72 3.29 0.30
C PRO A 341 -9.24 3.44 0.34
N ILE A 342 -9.74 4.60 0.82
CA ILE A 342 -11.17 4.85 0.86
C ILE A 342 -11.76 5.07 -0.55
N GLN A 343 -11.08 5.78 -1.44
CA GLN A 343 -11.54 5.97 -2.82
C GLN A 343 -11.66 4.64 -3.57
N LEU A 344 -10.67 3.75 -3.45
CA LEU A 344 -10.74 2.42 -4.05
C LEU A 344 -11.86 1.56 -3.44
N ALA A 345 -12.04 1.63 -2.12
CA ALA A 345 -13.13 0.92 -1.45
C ALA A 345 -14.50 1.42 -1.89
N GLU A 346 -14.68 2.74 -2.07
CA GLU A 346 -15.94 3.35 -2.53
C GLU A 346 -16.24 3.02 -4.00
N MET A 347 -15.21 3.00 -4.86
CA MET A 347 -15.35 2.62 -6.27
C MET A 347 -15.58 1.11 -6.46
N SER A 348 -15.14 0.28 -5.52
CA SER A 348 -15.19 -1.17 -5.69
C SER A 348 -16.62 -1.70 -5.80
N PRO A 349 -16.89 -2.63 -6.75
CA PRO A 349 -18.19 -3.26 -6.86
C PRO A 349 -18.61 -3.89 -5.52
N PRO A 350 -19.88 -3.79 -5.10
CA PRO A 350 -20.29 -4.16 -3.74
C PRO A 350 -19.95 -5.60 -3.32
N ALA A 351 -19.98 -6.51 -4.29
CA ALA A 351 -19.58 -7.90 -4.13
C ALA A 351 -18.07 -8.07 -3.88
N PHE A 352 -17.20 -7.31 -4.55
CA PHE A 352 -15.75 -7.53 -4.62
C PHE A 352 -14.94 -6.54 -3.79
N ARG A 353 -15.54 -5.96 -2.75
CA ARG A 353 -14.95 -4.83 -1.99
C ARG A 353 -13.60 -5.11 -1.33
N ALA A 354 -13.32 -6.36 -0.96
CA ALA A 354 -12.03 -6.73 -0.37
C ALA A 354 -10.98 -7.04 -1.47
N THR A 355 -11.37 -7.78 -2.49
CA THR A 355 -10.46 -8.26 -3.53
C THR A 355 -10.13 -7.19 -4.58
N PHE A 356 -11.09 -6.34 -4.98
CA PHE A 356 -10.90 -5.35 -6.04
C PHE A 356 -9.83 -4.29 -5.69
N PRO A 357 -9.90 -3.58 -4.54
CA PRO A 357 -8.88 -2.61 -4.16
C PRO A 357 -7.49 -3.26 -4.08
N GLY A 358 -7.40 -4.43 -3.43
CA GLY A 358 -6.14 -5.14 -3.23
C GLY A 358 -5.47 -5.54 -4.54
N VAL A 359 -6.26 -6.07 -5.48
CA VAL A 359 -5.76 -6.46 -6.81
C VAL A 359 -5.38 -5.23 -7.64
N ALA A 360 -6.20 -4.18 -7.66
CA ALA A 360 -5.89 -2.95 -8.39
C ALA A 360 -4.58 -2.31 -7.90
N TYR A 361 -4.41 -2.22 -6.57
CA TYR A 361 -3.18 -1.73 -5.95
C TYR A 361 -1.95 -2.54 -6.37
N GLN A 362 -2.05 -3.87 -6.33
CA GLN A 362 -0.89 -4.73 -6.60
C GLN A 362 -0.59 -4.92 -8.10
N ILE A 363 -1.57 -4.79 -8.98
CA ILE A 363 -1.32 -4.65 -10.43
C ILE A 363 -0.64 -3.30 -10.70
N GLY A 364 -1.04 -2.23 -10.02
CA GLY A 364 -0.32 -0.95 -10.06
C GLY A 364 1.14 -1.11 -9.64
N ASN A 365 1.41 -1.83 -8.54
CA ASN A 365 2.77 -2.16 -8.11
C ASN A 365 3.54 -2.95 -9.17
N MET A 366 2.91 -3.95 -9.79
CA MET A 366 3.51 -4.73 -10.86
C MET A 366 3.96 -3.87 -12.04
N VAL A 367 3.13 -2.91 -12.47
CA VAL A 367 3.49 -1.98 -13.56
C VAL A 367 4.59 -1.01 -13.11
N SER A 368 4.51 -0.50 -11.87
CA SER A 368 5.51 0.41 -11.31
C SER A 368 6.82 -0.26 -10.87
N SER A 369 6.89 -1.59 -10.88
CA SER A 369 8.04 -2.38 -10.40
C SER A 369 9.35 -2.06 -11.13
N ALA A 370 9.25 -1.57 -12.37
CA ALA A 370 10.39 -1.14 -13.16
C ALA A 370 10.98 0.21 -12.73
N SER A 371 10.32 0.97 -11.83
CA SER A 371 10.76 2.31 -11.37
C SER A 371 12.22 2.33 -10.92
N ALA A 372 12.60 1.50 -9.94
CA ALA A 372 13.97 1.42 -9.44
C ALA A 372 14.97 1.03 -10.54
N GLN A 373 14.58 0.17 -11.50
CA GLN A 373 15.43 -0.17 -12.64
C GLN A 373 15.56 0.96 -13.66
N ILE A 374 14.49 1.68 -13.96
CA ILE A 374 14.48 2.87 -14.83
C ILE A 374 15.42 3.91 -14.24
N GLU A 375 15.35 4.15 -12.94
CA GLU A 375 16.20 5.11 -12.24
C GLU A 375 17.66 4.67 -12.22
N ALA A 376 17.95 3.43 -11.79
CA ALA A 376 19.32 2.93 -11.74
C ALA A 376 19.97 2.84 -13.12
N THR A 377 19.22 2.45 -14.15
CA THR A 377 19.73 2.35 -15.53
C THR A 377 19.87 3.73 -16.17
N GLY A 378 18.87 4.60 -15.98
CA GLY A 378 18.91 5.99 -16.43
C GLY A 378 20.10 6.74 -15.82
N ALA A 379 20.31 6.57 -14.51
CA ALA A 379 21.42 7.20 -13.79
C ALA A 379 22.77 6.59 -14.17
N ALA A 380 22.83 5.31 -14.56
CA ALA A 380 24.07 4.73 -15.08
C ALA A 380 24.45 5.30 -16.46
N ASN A 381 23.46 5.67 -17.28
CA ASN A 381 23.64 6.25 -18.60
C ASN A 381 23.94 7.76 -18.55
N LEU A 382 23.29 8.48 -17.64
CA LEU A 382 23.54 9.90 -17.38
C LEU A 382 24.60 10.04 -16.30
N LYS A 383 25.79 10.50 -16.66
CA LYS A 383 26.91 10.67 -15.72
C LYS A 383 27.04 12.12 -15.31
N THR A 384 27.27 12.36 -14.02
CA THR A 384 27.62 13.67 -13.48
C THR A 384 28.96 13.59 -12.76
N THR A 385 29.56 14.74 -12.46
CA THR A 385 30.85 14.84 -11.78
C THR A 385 30.66 15.42 -10.39
N ILE A 386 31.16 14.70 -9.39
CA ILE A 386 31.24 15.21 -8.01
C ILE A 386 32.70 15.47 -7.65
N VAL A 387 32.94 16.50 -6.85
CA VAL A 387 34.26 16.77 -6.28
C VAL A 387 34.24 16.28 -4.84
N GLN A 388 34.81 15.12 -4.59
CA GLN A 388 34.99 14.58 -3.24
C GLN A 388 36.46 14.75 -2.84
N ASN A 389 36.70 15.46 -1.73
CA ASN A 389 38.06 15.69 -1.19
C ASN A 389 39.06 16.27 -2.22
N GLY A 390 38.58 17.13 -3.13
CA GLY A 390 39.41 17.74 -4.18
C GLY A 390 39.66 16.86 -5.43
N VAL A 391 39.11 15.64 -5.47
CA VAL A 391 39.20 14.74 -6.64
C VAL A 391 37.85 14.70 -7.36
N THR A 392 37.87 14.99 -8.66
CA THR A 392 36.68 14.88 -9.53
C THR A 392 36.45 13.42 -9.89
N THR A 393 35.36 12.84 -9.39
CA THR A 393 34.93 11.48 -9.73
C THR A 393 33.65 11.53 -10.57
N VAL A 394 33.59 10.65 -11.57
CA VAL A 394 32.41 10.51 -12.43
C VAL A 394 31.46 9.51 -11.79
N VAL A 395 30.25 9.96 -11.47
CA VAL A 395 29.22 9.19 -10.77
C VAL A 395 27.92 9.16 -11.57
N ALA A 396 27.04 8.24 -11.22
CA ALA A 396 25.70 8.14 -11.79
C ALA A 396 24.84 9.35 -11.40
N ASP A 397 24.08 9.92 -12.35
CA ASP A 397 23.21 11.08 -12.12
C ASP A 397 21.77 10.65 -11.80
N TYR A 398 21.55 10.21 -10.57
CA TYR A 398 20.21 9.91 -10.09
C TYR A 398 19.35 11.18 -9.95
N ALA A 399 19.97 12.36 -9.73
CA ALA A 399 19.25 13.61 -9.50
C ALA A 399 18.38 13.99 -10.70
N THR A 400 18.99 14.05 -11.88
CA THR A 400 18.31 14.45 -13.11
C THR A 400 17.26 13.42 -13.52
N VAL A 401 17.58 12.13 -13.39
CA VAL A 401 16.68 11.03 -13.76
C VAL A 401 15.45 11.02 -12.87
N GLN A 402 15.62 11.07 -11.55
CA GLN A 402 14.51 11.10 -10.60
C GLN A 402 13.64 12.35 -10.78
N ALA A 403 14.24 13.52 -11.02
CA ALA A 403 13.49 14.75 -11.26
C ALA A 403 12.57 14.67 -12.48
N ILE A 404 13.09 14.20 -13.61
CA ILE A 404 12.32 14.02 -14.85
C ILE A 404 11.25 12.96 -14.64
N PHE A 405 11.62 11.83 -14.04
CA PHE A 405 10.73 10.70 -13.82
C PHE A 405 9.54 11.08 -12.92
N ILE A 406 9.80 11.65 -11.74
CA ILE A 406 8.75 12.11 -10.81
C ILE A 406 7.90 13.19 -11.47
N GLY A 407 8.50 14.12 -12.21
CA GLY A 407 7.76 15.16 -12.94
C GLY A 407 6.77 14.60 -13.96
N CYS A 408 7.20 13.63 -14.77
CA CYS A 408 6.33 12.94 -15.74
C CYS A 408 5.21 12.16 -15.05
N VAL A 409 5.54 11.44 -13.97
CA VAL A 409 4.55 10.66 -13.21
C VAL A 409 3.54 11.57 -12.52
N ALA A 410 3.97 12.69 -11.93
CA ALA A 410 3.08 13.67 -11.33
C ALA A 410 2.09 14.24 -12.35
N ALA A 411 2.56 14.59 -13.55
CA ALA A 411 1.68 15.04 -14.63
C ALA A 411 0.66 13.95 -15.04
N PHE A 412 1.11 12.69 -15.15
CA PHE A 412 0.23 11.55 -15.43
C PHE A 412 -0.84 11.37 -14.35
N VAL A 413 -0.45 11.40 -13.07
CA VAL A 413 -1.39 11.27 -11.93
C VAL A 413 -2.41 12.40 -11.94
N ILE A 414 -2.00 13.64 -12.21
CA ILE A 414 -2.91 14.79 -12.31
C ILE A 414 -3.94 14.56 -13.42
N ILE A 415 -3.50 14.15 -14.62
CA ILE A 415 -4.39 13.90 -15.76
C ILE A 415 -5.40 12.78 -15.44
N ILE A 416 -4.92 11.65 -14.92
CA ILE A 416 -5.78 10.51 -14.58
C ILE A 416 -6.76 10.85 -13.45
N THR A 417 -6.33 11.63 -12.46
CA THR A 417 -7.20 12.06 -11.36
C THR A 417 -8.31 12.98 -11.87
N ILE A 418 -8.00 13.93 -12.76
CA ILE A 418 -8.99 14.85 -13.36
C ILE A 418 -10.01 14.09 -14.22
N VAL A 419 -9.59 13.04 -14.92
CA VAL A 419 -10.48 12.24 -15.81
C VAL A 419 -11.30 11.20 -15.03
N GLY A 420 -10.96 10.96 -13.76
CA GLY A 420 -11.51 9.88 -12.96
C GLY A 420 -12.99 10.02 -12.58
N PRO A 421 -13.75 8.92 -12.53
CA PRO A 421 -15.10 8.93 -11.96
C PRO A 421 -15.06 9.10 -10.43
N GLU A 422 -15.78 10.08 -9.89
CA GLU A 422 -16.05 10.22 -8.46
C GLU A 422 -17.33 9.47 -8.08
N ASN A 423 -17.23 8.47 -7.18
CA ASN A 423 -18.35 7.70 -6.64
C ASN A 423 -18.39 7.81 -5.10
N HIS A 424 -18.51 9.04 -4.61
CA HIS A 424 -18.46 9.35 -3.18
C HIS A 424 -19.72 8.86 -2.43
N GLY A 425 -19.54 8.20 -1.27
CA GLY A 425 -20.63 7.92 -0.32
C GLY A 425 -21.45 6.64 -0.55
N SER A 426 -20.88 5.55 -1.09
CA SER A 426 -21.65 4.33 -1.31
C SER A 426 -22.13 3.69 0.00
N HIS A 427 -23.46 3.51 0.16
CA HIS A 427 -24.04 2.87 1.35
C HIS A 427 -23.76 1.36 1.34
N PHE A 428 -22.77 0.96 2.13
CA PHE A 428 -22.17 -0.37 2.09
C PHE A 428 -23.10 -1.53 2.47
N GLU A 429 -24.14 -1.27 3.26
CA GLU A 429 -24.96 -2.31 3.88
C GLU A 429 -26.09 -2.86 3.00
N LYS A 430 -26.28 -2.33 1.78
CA LYS A 430 -27.47 -2.59 0.95
C LYS A 430 -27.30 -3.63 -0.17
N HIS A 431 -26.14 -4.28 -0.31
CA HIS A 431 -25.80 -5.10 -1.49
C HIS A 431 -25.31 -6.52 -1.17
N LYS A 432 -25.56 -7.44 -2.11
CA LYS A 432 -25.20 -8.87 -2.05
C LYS A 432 -23.68 -9.13 -2.09
N ALA A 433 -23.22 -10.21 -1.47
CA ALA A 433 -21.81 -10.60 -1.42
C ALA A 433 -21.31 -11.29 -2.72
N ALA A 434 -20.00 -11.29 -3.00
CA ALA A 434 -19.39 -11.87 -4.23
C ALA A 434 -19.68 -13.35 -4.53
N PHE A 435 -20.19 -14.11 -3.58
CA PHE A 435 -20.49 -15.54 -3.75
C PHE A 435 -21.99 -15.82 -3.85
N GLU A 436 -22.82 -14.77 -3.86
CA GLU A 436 -24.25 -14.87 -4.11
C GLU A 436 -24.55 -14.66 -5.60
N GLU A 437 -25.47 -15.44 -6.16
CA GLU A 437 -25.89 -15.27 -7.55
C GLU A 437 -26.44 -13.86 -7.80
N GLY A 438 -25.86 -13.16 -8.77
CA GLY A 438 -26.20 -11.78 -9.12
C GLY A 438 -25.36 -10.71 -8.40
N GLY A 439 -24.37 -11.07 -7.58
CA GLY A 439 -23.47 -10.12 -6.92
C GLY A 439 -22.56 -9.35 -7.90
N GLY A 440 -22.30 -9.88 -9.10
CA GLY A 440 -21.53 -9.20 -10.15
C GLY A 440 -22.29 -8.11 -10.93
N ARG A 441 -23.57 -7.84 -10.62
CA ARG A 441 -24.42 -6.84 -11.28
C ARG A 441 -24.90 -5.79 -10.26
N ASP A 442 -24.90 -4.51 -10.65
CA ASP A 442 -25.28 -3.37 -9.78
C ASP A 442 -26.73 -3.45 -9.25
N ASP A 443 -27.58 -4.27 -9.87
CA ASP A 443 -29.04 -4.27 -9.65
C ASP A 443 -29.52 -5.13 -8.46
N ALA A 444 -28.62 -5.80 -7.73
CA ALA A 444 -28.98 -6.68 -6.62
C ALA A 444 -29.08 -5.92 -5.29
N ILE A 445 -30.10 -5.06 -5.16
CA ILE A 445 -30.52 -4.49 -3.87
C ILE A 445 -31.16 -5.62 -3.04
N VAL A 446 -30.82 -5.71 -1.76
CA VAL A 446 -31.55 -6.58 -0.82
C VAL A 446 -32.92 -5.93 -0.58
N ASP A 447 -34.00 -6.57 -1.04
CA ASP A 447 -35.37 -6.06 -0.88
C ASP A 447 -35.69 -5.74 0.59
N ASP A 448 -36.23 -4.54 0.81
CA ASP A 448 -36.69 -3.99 2.10
C ASP A 448 -37.71 -4.91 2.81
N ALA A 449 -38.38 -5.78 2.05
CA ALA A 449 -39.32 -6.78 2.60
C ALA A 449 -38.65 -7.82 3.50
N SER A 450 -37.32 -7.99 3.41
CA SER A 450 -36.59 -8.85 4.35
C SER A 450 -36.34 -8.17 5.70
N GLN A 451 -36.32 -6.82 5.79
CA GLN A 451 -36.15 -6.04 7.03
C GLN A 451 -37.35 -6.14 7.98
N THR A 452 -38.57 -6.37 7.48
CA THR A 452 -39.75 -6.54 8.35
C THR A 452 -39.64 -7.78 9.23
N SER A 453 -38.99 -8.84 8.73
CA SER A 453 -38.63 -10.02 9.52
C SER A 453 -37.54 -9.71 10.57
N TYR A 454 -36.59 -8.81 10.27
CA TYR A 454 -35.54 -8.41 11.21
C TYR A 454 -36.06 -7.59 12.40
N ARG A 455 -37.15 -6.82 12.25
CA ARG A 455 -37.76 -6.05 13.35
C ARG A 455 -38.61 -6.90 14.30
N GLU A 456 -39.30 -7.93 13.82
CA GLU A 456 -40.15 -8.77 14.68
C GLU A 456 -39.35 -9.72 15.59
N VAL A 457 -38.09 -10.00 15.29
CA VAL A 457 -37.23 -10.87 16.12
C VAL A 457 -36.60 -10.09 17.29
N ASP A 458 -36.25 -8.82 17.09
CA ASP A 458 -35.74 -7.97 18.19
C ASP A 458 -36.82 -7.72 19.26
N GLU A 459 -38.10 -7.65 18.89
CA GLU A 459 -39.21 -7.49 19.85
C GLU A 459 -39.50 -8.76 20.66
N LYS A 460 -39.25 -9.96 20.12
CA LYS A 460 -39.50 -11.24 20.82
C LYS A 460 -38.36 -11.71 21.71
N THR A 461 -37.16 -11.15 21.55
CA THR A 461 -35.99 -11.49 22.38
C THR A 461 -35.80 -10.50 23.55
N SER A 462 -36.63 -9.45 23.60
CA SER A 462 -36.64 -8.40 24.60
C SER A 462 -37.76 -8.55 25.65
N ALA A 463 -38.51 -9.66 25.63
CA ALA A 463 -39.64 -9.95 26.51
C ALA A 463 -39.35 -11.12 27.45
#